data_AF-A0A380U416-F1
#
_entry.id   AF-A0A380U416-F1
#
_cell.length_a   1.000
_cell.length_b   1.000
_cell.length_c   1.000
_cell.angle_alpha   90.00
_cell.angle_beta   90.00
_cell.angle_gamma   90.00
#
_symmetry.space_group_name_H-M   'P 1'
#
loop_
_entity.id
_entity.type
_entity.pdbx_description
1 polymer ?
#
loop_
_entity_poly.entity_id
_entity_poly.type
_entity_poly.pdbx_seq_one_letter_code
_entity_poly.pdbx_strand_id
1 'polypeptide(L)'
;MRYLKYSLFLASAALITGCAELSAINDKVGEIAGQINQRVYGSGSNNTTVNHNGVTIHNEKDSFTSRQNIDQLFIKVRREFGFRPVETDDRAGKVYHTVPGTLYHVSGFFGHDEDSRGVSLGDNYLEVILEKTGSKSVSVSWEASGSERWVKQAELRLKKVIKN
;
A
#
# COMPACT_ATOMS: atom_id res chain seq x y z
N MET A 1 -27.14 60.77 -39.51
CA MET A 1 -26.32 60.36 -38.35
C MET A 1 -27.18 59.53 -37.40
N ARG A 2 -27.18 58.19 -37.45
CA ARG A 2 -27.92 57.37 -36.48
C ARG A 2 -27.57 55.88 -36.45
N TYR A 3 -26.30 55.51 -36.59
CA TYR A 3 -25.88 54.11 -36.39
C TYR A 3 -24.52 54.07 -35.68
N LEU A 4 -24.49 54.49 -34.41
CA LEU A 4 -23.25 54.48 -33.63
C LEU A 4 -23.56 54.29 -32.13
N LYS A 5 -24.41 53.32 -31.79
CA LYS A 5 -24.74 53.01 -30.38
C LYS A 5 -24.97 51.53 -30.05
N TYR A 6 -24.66 50.59 -30.96
CA TYR A 6 -24.90 49.15 -30.70
C TYR A 6 -23.65 48.26 -30.81
N SER A 7 -22.45 48.84 -30.86
CA SER A 7 -21.21 48.07 -30.99
C SER A 7 -20.41 47.90 -29.68
N LEU A 8 -20.97 48.28 -28.52
CA LEU A 8 -20.23 48.29 -27.25
C LEU A 8 -20.91 47.53 -26.10
N PHE A 9 -21.80 46.58 -26.41
CA PHE A 9 -22.47 45.77 -25.39
C PHE A 9 -22.28 44.25 -25.55
N LEU A 10 -21.37 43.84 -26.43
CA LEU A 10 -21.09 42.43 -26.76
C LEU A 10 -19.68 41.97 -26.34
N ALA A 11 -18.99 42.76 -25.51
CA ALA A 11 -17.61 42.48 -25.11
C ALA A 11 -17.42 42.28 -23.59
N SER A 12 -18.48 42.00 -22.83
CA SER A 12 -18.41 41.89 -21.36
C SER A 12 -18.96 40.58 -20.78
N ALA A 13 -19.37 39.62 -21.61
CA ALA A 13 -20.02 38.38 -21.13
C ALA A 13 -19.14 37.11 -21.23
N ALA A 14 -17.86 37.22 -21.62
CA ALA A 14 -17.01 36.07 -21.91
C ALA A 14 -15.87 35.82 -20.89
N LEU A 15 -16.01 36.28 -19.64
CA LEU A 15 -14.93 36.16 -18.63
C LEU A 15 -15.32 35.50 -17.31
N ILE A 16 -16.47 34.80 -17.22
CA ILE A 16 -16.87 34.12 -15.96
C ILE A 16 -17.41 32.72 -16.21
N THR A 17 -16.69 31.88 -16.96
CA THR A 17 -16.94 30.42 -16.98
C THR A 17 -15.62 29.67 -17.16
N GLY A 18 -14.62 29.97 -16.33
CA GLY A 18 -13.28 29.38 -16.44
C GLY A 18 -12.71 28.85 -15.12
N CYS A 19 -13.53 28.64 -14.09
CA CYS A 19 -13.03 28.25 -12.75
C CYS A 19 -13.69 27.00 -12.16
N ALA A 20 -14.35 26.17 -12.97
CA ALA A 20 -14.89 24.88 -12.51
C ALA A 20 -14.08 23.68 -13.03
N GLU A 21 -13.28 23.85 -14.09
CA GLU A 21 -12.60 22.72 -14.74
C GLU A 21 -11.24 22.36 -14.12
N LEU A 22 -10.65 23.24 -13.30
CA LEU A 22 -9.37 22.93 -12.65
C LEU A 22 -9.51 21.97 -11.46
N SER A 23 -10.70 21.87 -10.85
CA SER A 23 -11.00 20.91 -9.78
C SER A 23 -11.18 19.48 -10.33
N ALA A 24 -11.71 19.36 -11.55
CA ALA A 24 -11.94 18.07 -12.21
C ALA A 24 -10.64 17.36 -12.65
N ILE A 25 -9.55 18.10 -12.84
CA ILE A 25 -8.23 17.52 -13.11
C ILE A 25 -7.66 16.88 -11.84
N ASN A 26 -7.87 17.49 -10.67
CA ASN A 26 -7.38 16.93 -9.41
C ASN A 26 -8.13 15.64 -9.03
N ASP A 27 -9.43 15.59 -9.29
CA ASP A 27 -10.23 14.37 -9.08
C ASP A 27 -9.82 13.24 -10.03
N LYS A 28 -9.50 13.55 -11.30
CA LYS A 28 -8.97 12.56 -12.25
C LYS A 28 -7.56 12.08 -11.91
N VAL A 29 -6.68 12.94 -11.39
CA VAL A 29 -5.34 12.52 -10.95
C VAL A 29 -5.44 11.64 -9.70
N GLY A 30 -6.34 11.94 -8.76
CA GLY A 30 -6.64 11.08 -7.61
C GLY A 30 -7.22 9.72 -8.01
N GLU A 31 -8.10 9.67 -9.01
CA GLU A 31 -8.68 8.44 -9.53
C GLU A 31 -7.66 7.60 -10.33
N ILE A 32 -6.79 8.24 -11.11
CA ILE A 32 -5.70 7.57 -11.84
C ILE A 32 -4.63 7.03 -10.88
N ALA A 33 -4.30 7.73 -9.80
CA ALA A 33 -3.42 7.22 -8.75
C ALA A 33 -4.05 6.01 -8.01
N GLY A 34 -5.37 6.07 -7.74
CA GLY A 34 -6.13 4.93 -7.18
C GLY A 34 -6.18 3.72 -8.12
N GLN A 35 -6.30 3.93 -9.43
CA GLN A 35 -6.32 2.86 -10.44
C GLN A 35 -4.92 2.27 -10.73
N ILE A 36 -3.84 3.06 -10.60
CA ILE A 36 -2.47 2.54 -10.72
C ILE A 36 -2.13 1.67 -9.50
N ASN A 37 -2.55 2.05 -8.28
CA ASN A 37 -2.48 1.14 -7.12
C ASN A 37 -3.30 -0.14 -7.36
N GLN A 38 -4.51 -0.05 -7.91
CA GLN A 38 -5.29 -1.26 -8.23
C GLN A 38 -4.69 -2.16 -9.32
N ARG A 39 -3.95 -1.60 -10.29
CA ARG A 39 -3.32 -2.39 -11.38
C ARG A 39 -1.94 -2.93 -11.02
N VAL A 40 -1.19 -2.26 -10.15
CA VAL A 40 0.10 -2.77 -9.63
C VAL A 40 -0.12 -3.74 -8.47
N TYR A 41 -1.16 -3.55 -7.66
CA TYR A 41 -1.54 -4.43 -6.54
C TYR A 41 -2.77 -5.30 -6.85
N GLY A 42 -2.97 -5.67 -8.11
CA GLY A 42 -4.16 -6.41 -8.56
C GLY A 42 -4.48 -7.68 -7.78
N SER A 43 -5.77 -7.80 -7.45
CA SER A 43 -6.56 -8.99 -7.12
C SER A 43 -6.13 -9.83 -5.90
N GLY A 44 -7.00 -9.90 -4.88
CA GLY A 44 -6.92 -10.83 -3.75
C GLY A 44 -7.05 -12.29 -4.21
N SER A 45 -5.96 -12.83 -4.76
CA SER A 45 -5.84 -14.22 -5.17
C SER A 45 -4.98 -14.93 -4.13
N ASN A 46 -5.61 -15.69 -3.25
CA ASN A 46 -4.91 -16.65 -2.40
C ASN A 46 -4.42 -17.77 -3.31
N ASN A 47 -3.18 -17.65 -3.80
CA ASN A 47 -2.59 -18.62 -4.71
C ASN A 47 -1.64 -19.52 -3.94
N THR A 48 -1.98 -20.81 -3.90
CA THR A 48 -1.11 -21.85 -3.38
C THR A 48 -0.22 -22.34 -4.52
N THR A 49 1.10 -22.16 -4.40
CA THR A 49 2.08 -22.63 -5.40
C THR A 49 2.78 -23.88 -4.88
N VAL A 50 2.71 -24.99 -5.62
CA VAL A 50 3.45 -26.21 -5.28
C VAL A 50 4.78 -26.21 -6.03
N ASN A 51 5.89 -26.21 -5.31
CA ASN A 51 7.24 -26.31 -5.88
C ASN A 51 7.53 -27.75 -6.36
N HIS A 52 8.54 -27.92 -7.24
CA HIS A 52 9.02 -29.19 -7.80
C HIS A 52 9.29 -30.27 -6.74
N ASN A 53 9.60 -29.87 -5.50
CA ASN A 53 9.83 -30.78 -4.37
C ASN A 53 8.53 -31.21 -3.64
N GLY A 54 7.35 -30.87 -4.18
CA GLY A 54 6.05 -31.12 -3.55
C GLY A 54 5.73 -30.19 -2.38
N VAL A 55 6.47 -29.08 -2.24
CA VAL A 55 6.32 -28.11 -1.17
C VAL A 55 5.26 -27.09 -1.53
N THR A 56 4.25 -26.97 -0.68
CA THR A 56 3.13 -26.03 -0.84
C THR A 56 3.48 -24.68 -0.22
N ILE A 57 3.69 -23.66 -1.05
CA ILE A 57 3.88 -22.27 -0.65
C ILE A 57 2.52 -21.58 -0.66
N HIS A 58 2.11 -21.05 0.49
CA HIS A 58 0.91 -20.27 0.64
C HIS A 58 1.23 -18.81 0.36
N ASN A 59 0.37 -18.12 -0.39
CA ASN A 59 0.44 -16.68 -0.58
C ASN A 59 -0.91 -16.09 -0.16
N GLU A 60 -0.88 -15.12 0.72
CA GLU A 60 -2.07 -14.40 1.17
C GLU A 60 -1.82 -12.90 1.09
N LYS A 61 -2.85 -12.18 0.65
CA LYS A 61 -2.83 -10.74 0.50
C LYS A 61 -4.17 -10.17 0.93
N ASP A 62 -4.13 -9.19 1.83
CA ASP A 62 -5.32 -8.50 2.31
C ASP A 62 -4.98 -7.06 2.72
N SER A 63 -6.00 -6.29 3.10
CA SER A 63 -5.86 -4.93 3.56
C SER A 63 -6.75 -4.62 4.75
N PHE A 64 -6.25 -3.78 5.65
CA PHE A 64 -6.99 -3.27 6.81
C PHE A 64 -7.07 -1.74 6.77
N THR A 65 -8.09 -1.17 7.41
CA THR A 65 -8.13 0.28 7.67
C THR A 65 -7.88 0.55 9.15
N SER A 66 -6.99 1.49 9.44
CA SER A 66 -6.67 1.97 10.78
C SER A 66 -6.98 3.45 10.92
N ARG A 67 -7.43 3.87 12.11
CA ARG A 67 -7.60 5.29 12.47
C ARG A 67 -6.41 5.88 13.21
N GLN A 68 -5.34 5.10 13.38
CA GLN A 68 -4.14 5.52 14.08
C GLN A 68 -3.33 6.52 13.26
N ASN A 69 -2.43 7.26 13.91
CA ASN A 69 -1.40 8.01 13.23
C ASN A 69 -0.46 7.03 12.47
N ILE A 70 -0.17 7.34 11.21
CA ILE A 70 0.62 6.48 10.33
C ILE A 70 2.05 6.23 10.84
N ASP A 71 2.70 7.25 11.41
CA ASP A 71 4.07 7.14 11.91
C ASP A 71 4.14 6.23 13.14
N GLN A 72 3.17 6.35 14.04
CA GLN A 72 3.03 5.44 15.20
C GLN A 72 2.75 4.00 14.75
N LEU A 73 1.86 3.81 13.77
CA LEU A 73 1.54 2.50 13.23
C LEU A 73 2.76 1.86 12.56
N PHE A 74 3.52 2.64 11.79
CA PHE A 74 4.78 2.20 11.20
C PHE A 74 5.77 1.75 12.27
N ILE A 75 5.97 2.52 13.35
CA ILE A 75 6.89 2.14 14.44
C ILE A 75 6.45 0.83 15.09
N LYS A 76 5.15 0.61 15.30
CA LYS A 76 4.62 -0.64 15.86
C LYS A 76 4.90 -1.82 14.92
N VAL A 77 4.59 -1.71 13.63
CA VAL A 77 4.86 -2.75 12.62
C VAL A 77 6.36 -3.04 12.53
N ARG A 78 7.19 -1.99 12.47
CA ARG A 78 8.65 -2.11 12.44
C ARG A 78 9.19 -2.89 13.63
N ARG A 79 8.72 -2.58 14.85
CA ARG A 79 9.16 -3.25 16.08
C ARG A 79 8.67 -4.69 16.16
N GLU A 80 7.44 -4.95 15.74
CA GLU A 80 6.85 -6.29 15.76
C GLU A 80 7.67 -7.25 14.87
N PHE A 81 8.02 -6.83 13.66
CA PHE A 81 8.68 -7.71 12.69
C PHE A 81 10.20 -7.52 12.58
N GLY A 82 10.74 -6.46 13.18
CA GLY A 82 12.18 -6.20 13.21
C GLY A 82 12.75 -5.65 11.90
N PHE A 83 11.96 -4.92 11.11
CA PHE A 83 12.41 -4.26 9.87
C PHE A 83 13.47 -3.19 10.14
N ARG A 84 14.45 -3.06 9.24
CA ARG A 84 15.59 -2.12 9.34
C ARG A 84 15.65 -1.21 8.11
N PRO A 85 16.28 -0.02 8.18
CA PRO A 85 16.40 0.83 7.00
C PRO A 85 17.25 0.16 5.91
N VAL A 86 16.91 0.37 4.63
CA VAL A 86 17.68 -0.14 3.48
C VAL A 86 19.15 0.25 3.56
N GLU A 87 19.45 1.45 4.05
CA GLU A 87 20.81 2.01 4.15
C GLU A 87 21.71 1.32 5.18
N THR A 88 21.17 0.44 6.02
CA THR A 88 21.94 -0.14 7.14
C THR A 88 22.68 -1.43 6.85
N ASP A 89 22.37 -2.16 5.76
CA ASP A 89 23.11 -3.35 5.33
C ASP A 89 22.55 -3.88 3.99
N ASP A 90 23.40 -4.07 3.00
CA ASP A 90 23.06 -4.70 1.70
C ASP A 90 22.60 -6.16 1.87
N ARG A 91 22.82 -6.75 3.06
CA ARG A 91 22.43 -8.11 3.45
C ARG A 91 21.22 -8.17 4.39
N ALA A 92 20.61 -7.03 4.74
CA ALA A 92 19.45 -7.04 5.60
C ALA A 92 18.25 -7.63 4.84
N GLY A 93 17.94 -8.89 5.08
CA GLY A 93 16.75 -9.53 4.51
C GLY A 93 15.42 -8.91 4.97
N LYS A 94 15.41 -7.84 5.78
CA LYS A 94 14.21 -7.15 6.29
C LYS A 94 14.41 -5.64 6.25
N VAL A 95 13.82 -4.99 5.25
CA VAL A 95 14.08 -3.60 4.89
C VAL A 95 12.83 -2.72 4.98
N TYR A 96 13.03 -1.40 4.90
CA TYR A 96 11.96 -0.45 4.69
C TYR A 96 12.36 0.74 3.81
N HIS A 97 11.38 1.26 3.06
CA HIS A 97 11.40 2.54 2.38
C HIS A 97 10.27 3.44 2.93
N THR A 98 10.56 4.73 3.16
CA THR A 98 9.61 5.61 3.83
C THR A 98 9.52 6.98 3.19
N VAL A 99 8.30 7.47 3.04
CA VAL A 99 7.96 8.89 2.88
C VAL A 99 7.20 9.30 4.15
N PRO A 100 7.87 9.90 5.15
CA PRO A 100 7.27 10.16 6.46
C PRO A 100 5.93 10.89 6.38
N GLY A 101 4.95 10.44 7.17
CA GLY A 101 3.60 11.01 7.21
C GLY A 101 2.68 10.62 6.05
N THR A 102 3.18 9.91 5.02
CA THR A 102 2.41 9.59 3.81
C THR A 102 2.43 8.11 3.48
N LEU A 103 3.63 7.51 3.37
CA LEU A 103 3.81 6.13 2.90
C LEU A 103 4.95 5.45 3.65
N TYR A 104 4.70 4.25 4.15
CA TYR A 104 5.73 3.38 4.70
C TYR A 104 5.62 2.02 4.07
N HIS A 105 6.70 1.54 3.48
CA HIS A 105 6.78 0.23 2.85
C HIS A 105 7.87 -0.57 3.54
N VAL A 106 7.50 -1.72 4.08
CA VAL A 106 8.43 -2.64 4.75
C VAL A 106 8.32 -4.01 4.09
N SER A 107 9.44 -4.68 3.87
CA SER A 107 9.44 -6.00 3.25
C SER A 107 10.62 -6.84 3.73
N GLY A 108 10.47 -8.16 3.74
CA GLY A 108 11.58 -9.03 4.08
C GLY A 108 11.29 -10.51 4.22
N PHE A 109 12.39 -11.27 4.33
CA PHE A 109 12.44 -12.70 4.58
C PHE A 109 12.72 -13.00 6.06
N PHE A 110 12.09 -14.07 6.55
CA PHE A 110 12.03 -14.45 7.96
C PHE A 110 12.54 -15.88 8.21
N GLY A 111 13.44 -16.35 7.33
CA GLY A 111 13.90 -17.75 7.30
C GLY A 111 12.90 -18.64 6.59
N HIS A 112 12.95 -19.94 6.83
CA HIS A 112 12.02 -20.93 6.29
C HIS A 112 11.50 -21.84 7.40
N ASP A 113 10.31 -22.40 7.20
CA ASP A 113 9.84 -23.50 8.03
C ASP A 113 10.34 -24.83 7.45
N GLU A 114 10.46 -25.86 8.29
CA GLU A 114 10.81 -27.21 7.86
C GLU A 114 9.72 -28.21 8.30
N ASP A 115 9.50 -29.24 7.50
CA ASP A 115 8.66 -30.38 7.91
C ASP A 115 9.38 -31.28 8.94
N SER A 116 8.69 -32.32 9.41
CA SER A 116 9.26 -33.28 10.38
C SER A 116 10.46 -34.07 9.88
N ARG A 117 10.78 -33.97 8.58
CA ARG A 117 11.92 -34.64 7.91
C ARG A 117 13.05 -33.65 7.59
N GLY A 118 12.91 -32.38 7.99
CA GLY A 118 13.89 -31.33 7.70
C GLY A 118 13.79 -30.76 6.28
N VAL A 119 12.68 -30.99 5.57
CA VAL A 119 12.48 -30.44 4.23
C VAL A 119 11.96 -29.00 4.35
N SER A 120 12.66 -28.05 3.74
CA SER A 120 12.25 -26.64 3.69
C SER A 120 10.88 -26.49 3.03
N LEU A 121 10.00 -25.75 3.69
CA LEU A 121 8.63 -25.42 3.27
C LEU A 121 8.55 -24.11 2.48
N GLY A 122 9.69 -23.60 2.01
CA GLY A 122 9.80 -22.31 1.34
C GLY A 122 10.15 -21.18 2.30
N ASP A 123 10.73 -20.12 1.75
CA ASP A 123 11.11 -18.95 2.51
C ASP A 123 9.86 -18.18 2.95
N ASN A 124 9.87 -17.80 4.22
CA ASN A 124 8.85 -16.99 4.84
C ASN A 124 9.10 -15.51 4.47
N TYR A 125 8.18 -14.93 3.71
CA TYR A 125 8.23 -13.54 3.28
C TYR A 125 7.05 -12.75 3.87
N LEU A 126 7.27 -11.46 4.12
CA LEU A 126 6.22 -10.52 4.48
C LEU A 126 6.53 -9.15 3.88
N GLU A 127 5.52 -8.56 3.26
CA GLU A 127 5.45 -7.17 2.84
C GLU A 127 4.29 -6.47 3.53
N VAL A 128 4.50 -5.24 3.99
CA VAL A 128 3.46 -4.38 4.56
C VAL A 128 3.62 -2.97 4.03
N ILE A 129 2.53 -2.41 3.53
CA ILE A 129 2.44 -1.06 3.01
C ILE A 129 1.41 -0.29 3.82
N LEU A 130 1.84 0.80 4.44
CA LEU A 130 1.01 1.73 5.17
C LEU A 130 0.88 3.00 4.33
N GLU A 131 -0.34 3.35 3.96
CA GLU A 131 -0.63 4.52 3.15
C GLU A 131 -1.68 5.38 3.82
N LYS A 132 -1.43 6.69 3.90
CA LYS A 132 -2.40 7.64 4.43
C LYS A 132 -3.51 7.85 3.41
N THR A 133 -4.72 7.35 3.71
CA THR A 133 -5.90 7.48 2.84
C THR A 133 -6.82 8.63 3.23
N GLY A 134 -6.56 9.30 4.36
CA GLY A 134 -7.29 10.48 4.79
C GLY A 134 -6.64 11.16 5.99
N SER A 135 -7.28 12.21 6.52
CA SER A 135 -6.75 12.98 7.66
C SER A 135 -6.58 12.14 8.94
N LYS A 136 -7.39 11.08 9.11
CA LYS A 136 -7.37 10.14 10.24
C LYS A 136 -7.56 8.68 9.79
N SER A 137 -7.11 8.36 8.59
CA SER A 137 -7.29 7.04 7.99
C SER A 137 -5.99 6.58 7.34
N VAL A 138 -5.60 5.35 7.66
CA VAL A 138 -4.43 4.68 7.12
C VAL A 138 -4.88 3.34 6.57
N SER A 139 -4.61 3.09 5.29
CA SER A 139 -4.69 1.76 4.70
C SER A 139 -3.44 0.98 5.07
N VAL A 140 -3.62 -0.27 5.47
CA VAL A 140 -2.54 -1.22 5.75
C VAL A 140 -2.73 -2.41 4.83
N SER A 141 -2.04 -2.41 3.70
CA SER A 141 -1.99 -3.53 2.76
C SER A 141 -0.85 -4.45 3.15
N TRP A 142 -1.04 -5.76 3.05
CA TRP A 142 0.02 -6.72 3.34
C TRP A 142 -0.05 -7.92 2.40
N GLU A 143 1.11 -8.53 2.20
CA GLU A 143 1.27 -9.78 1.46
C GLU A 143 2.26 -10.65 2.21
N ALA A 144 1.92 -11.92 2.45
CA ALA A 144 2.84 -12.87 3.04
C ALA A 144 2.90 -14.14 2.21
N SER A 145 4.09 -14.73 2.14
CA SER A 145 4.29 -16.04 1.54
C SER A 145 5.15 -16.95 2.41
N GLY A 146 4.96 -18.26 2.27
CA GLY A 146 5.70 -19.28 3.03
C GLY A 146 4.80 -20.41 3.48
N SER A 147 5.09 -20.97 4.66
CA SER A 147 4.25 -22.02 5.24
C SER A 147 2.87 -21.48 5.67
N GLU A 148 1.86 -22.36 5.73
CA GLU A 148 0.53 -21.98 6.24
C GLU A 148 0.60 -21.40 7.67
N ARG A 149 1.47 -22.00 8.50
CA ARG A 149 1.69 -21.54 9.88
C ARG A 149 2.25 -20.13 9.89
N TRP A 150 3.25 -19.85 9.06
CA TRP A 150 3.87 -18.54 8.94
C TRP A 150 2.85 -17.48 8.51
N VAL A 151 2.11 -17.73 7.42
CA VAL A 151 1.15 -16.77 6.87
C VAL A 151 0.09 -16.40 7.92
N LYS A 152 -0.50 -17.40 8.59
CA LYS A 152 -1.48 -17.15 9.68
C LYS A 152 -0.87 -16.39 10.85
N GLN A 153 0.37 -16.69 11.24
CA GLN A 153 1.04 -15.95 12.31
C GLN A 153 1.32 -14.51 11.91
N ALA A 154 1.76 -14.25 10.68
CA ALA A 154 2.00 -12.90 10.17
C ALA A 154 0.71 -12.07 10.20
N GLU A 155 -0.40 -12.62 9.71
CA GLU A 155 -1.71 -11.97 9.73
C GLU A 155 -2.17 -11.64 11.16
N LEU A 156 -2.11 -12.62 12.08
CA LEU A 156 -2.54 -12.43 13.48
C LEU A 156 -1.74 -11.34 14.18
N ARG A 157 -0.42 -11.30 13.95
CA ARG A 157 0.47 -10.29 14.52
C ARG A 157 0.18 -8.90 13.94
N LEU A 158 -0.06 -8.80 12.64
CA LEU A 158 -0.50 -7.56 11.98
C LEU A 158 -1.83 -7.06 12.56
N LYS A 159 -2.85 -7.92 12.67
CA LYS A 159 -4.15 -7.58 13.26
C LYS A 159 -4.01 -7.07 14.69
N LYS A 160 -3.11 -7.65 15.49
CA LYS A 160 -2.82 -7.19 16.87
C LYS A 160 -2.20 -5.79 16.90
N VAL A 161 -1.28 -5.50 15.97
CA VAL A 161 -0.65 -4.18 15.84
C VAL A 161 -1.65 -3.11 15.40
N ILE A 162 -2.59 -3.45 14.52
CA ILE A 162 -3.57 -2.51 13.95
C ILE A 162 -4.72 -2.19 14.91
N LYS A 163 -5.13 -3.14 15.74
CA LYS A 163 -6.24 -2.97 16.70
C LYS A 163 -5.85 -2.20 17.96
N ASN A 164 -4.58 -2.26 18.37
CA ASN A 164 -4.02 -1.53 19.53
C ASN A 164 -3.49 -0.17 19.11
#